data_AF-A0A8T4ACE7-F1
#
_entry.id   AF-A0A8T4ACE7-F1
#
_cell.length_a   1.000
_cell.length_b   1.000
_cell.length_c   1.000
_cell.angle_alpha   90.00
_cell.angle_beta   90.00
_cell.angle_gamma   90.00
#
_symmetry.space_group_name_H-M   'P 1'
#
loop_
_entity.id
_entity.type
_entity.pdbx_description
1 polymer ?
#
loop_
_entity_poly.entity_id
_entity_poly.type
_entity_poly.pdbx_seq_one_letter_code
_entity_poly.pdbx_strand_id
1 'polypeptide(L)'
;MEKPRQSSVFNQSRIMFAIHDGKLNFAPPKATYSHAKWFRDQGWVKGPNDMFIETTVRGFVDADGVYFYVGFDFRVDETAEKLFFPHLGELKLKLRLPDEFPVYGGMIRTEQPGKFETRKQYGFLADVIKKHQVQ
;
A
#
# COMPACT_ATOMS: atom_id res chain seq x y z
N MET A 1 12.42 34.05 -17.56
CA MET A 1 12.78 32.77 -16.94
C MET A 1 11.49 32.07 -16.53
N GLU A 2 11.00 31.17 -17.38
CA GLU A 2 9.85 30.33 -17.04
C GLU A 2 10.33 29.20 -16.12
N LYS A 3 9.71 29.08 -14.94
CA LYS A 3 9.90 27.91 -14.08
C LYS A 3 9.34 26.69 -14.83
N PRO A 4 10.06 25.55 -14.90
CA PRO A 4 9.50 24.34 -15.47
C PRO A 4 8.28 23.93 -14.63
N ARG A 5 7.11 23.86 -15.27
CA ARG A 5 5.92 23.23 -14.67
C ARG A 5 6.27 21.77 -14.42
N GLN A 6 6.47 21.39 -13.17
CA GLN A 6 6.45 19.99 -12.75
C GLN A 6 5.11 19.41 -13.19
N SER A 7 5.11 18.70 -14.31
CA SER A 7 4.01 17.85 -14.72
C SER A 7 4.09 16.59 -13.86
N SER A 8 3.56 16.65 -12.64
CA SER A 8 3.43 15.46 -11.80
C SER A 8 2.30 14.61 -12.41
N VAL A 9 2.66 13.40 -12.82
CA VAL A 9 1.79 12.40 -13.44
C VAL A 9 0.84 11.76 -12.40
N PHE A 10 0.51 12.48 -11.32
CA PHE A 10 -0.38 11.99 -10.26
C PHE A 10 -1.83 12.36 -10.57
N ASN A 11 -2.39 11.73 -11.61
CA ASN A 11 -3.82 11.80 -11.88
C ASN A 11 -4.55 10.63 -11.18
N GLN A 12 -4.94 10.87 -9.93
CA GLN A 12 -6.16 10.40 -9.23
C GLN A 12 -6.71 8.99 -9.54
N SER A 13 -5.94 7.93 -9.26
CA SER A 13 -6.52 6.59 -9.08
C SER A 13 -5.72 5.78 -8.06
N ARG A 14 -6.41 5.08 -7.16
CA ARG A 14 -5.82 4.16 -6.17
C ARG A 14 -4.96 3.10 -6.87
N ILE A 15 -3.68 3.03 -6.54
CA ILE A 15 -2.77 1.98 -7.02
C ILE A 15 -2.66 0.91 -5.94
N MET A 16 -3.19 -0.28 -6.20
CA MET A 16 -3.09 -1.40 -5.26
C MET A 16 -1.74 -2.13 -5.40
N PHE A 17 -1.22 -2.60 -4.27
CA PHE A 17 -0.04 -3.47 -4.22
C PHE A 17 -0.24 -4.63 -3.24
N ALA A 18 0.60 -5.65 -3.37
CA ALA A 18 0.69 -6.79 -2.45
C ALA A 18 2.11 -7.35 -2.43
N ILE A 19 2.55 -7.85 -1.28
CA ILE A 19 3.83 -8.54 -1.12
C ILE A 19 3.55 -10.04 -1.18
N HIS A 20 4.05 -10.69 -2.21
CA HIS A 20 3.89 -12.13 -2.44
C HIS A 20 5.23 -12.71 -2.89
N ASP A 21 5.64 -13.83 -2.30
CA ASP A 21 6.94 -14.48 -2.51
C ASP A 21 8.12 -13.52 -2.34
N GLY A 22 8.04 -12.66 -1.32
CA GLY A 22 9.06 -11.65 -1.01
C GLY A 22 9.22 -10.57 -2.08
N LYS A 23 8.22 -10.38 -2.95
CA LYS A 23 8.24 -9.38 -4.03
C LYS A 23 7.07 -8.43 -3.92
N LEU A 24 7.33 -7.16 -4.21
CA LEU A 24 6.30 -6.13 -4.33
C LEU A 24 5.63 -6.22 -5.71
N ASN A 25 4.36 -6.63 -5.71
CA ASN A 25 3.52 -6.74 -6.89
C ASN A 25 2.50 -5.60 -6.91
N PHE A 26 2.17 -5.12 -8.12
CA PHE A 26 1.18 -4.06 -8.33
C PHE A 26 0.00 -4.58 -9.13
N ALA A 27 -1.19 -4.10 -8.79
CA ALA A 27 -2.34 -4.29 -9.65
C ALA A 27 -2.18 -3.44 -10.93
N PRO A 28 -2.85 -3.85 -12.04
CA PRO A 28 -3.01 -2.99 -13.21
C PRO A 28 -3.44 -1.55 -12.85
N PRO A 29 -2.89 -0.53 -13.53
CA PRO A 29 -3.26 0.86 -13.29
C PRO A 29 -4.77 1.09 -13.42
N LYS A 30 -5.32 2.00 -12.60
CA LYS A 30 -6.75 2.36 -12.60
C LYS A 30 -7.71 1.18 -12.36
N ALA A 31 -7.25 0.16 -11.62
CA ALA A 31 -8.10 -0.95 -11.22
C ALA A 31 -9.33 -0.45 -10.45
N THR A 32 -10.53 -0.84 -10.91
CA THR A 32 -11.82 -0.54 -10.28
C THR A 32 -12.31 -1.68 -9.37
N TYR A 33 -11.50 -2.72 -9.20
CA TYR A 33 -11.80 -3.91 -8.43
C TYR A 33 -11.02 -3.97 -7.11
N SER A 34 -11.41 -4.88 -6.22
CA SER A 34 -10.76 -5.08 -4.91
C SER A 34 -9.53 -5.99 -5.00
N HIS A 35 -8.68 -5.99 -3.96
CA HIS A 35 -7.60 -6.97 -3.81
C HIS A 35 -8.07 -8.41 -3.93
N ALA A 36 -9.25 -8.75 -3.39
CA ALA A 36 -9.77 -10.12 -3.45
C ALA A 36 -10.09 -10.55 -4.88
N LYS A 37 -10.63 -9.65 -5.71
CA LYS A 37 -10.80 -9.91 -7.14
C LYS A 37 -9.45 -10.00 -7.84
N TRP A 38 -8.55 -9.06 -7.57
CA TRP A 38 -7.21 -9.07 -8.16
C TRP A 38 -6.47 -10.39 -7.91
N PHE A 39 -6.42 -10.85 -6.66
CA PHE A 39 -5.71 -12.08 -6.29
C PHE A 39 -6.33 -13.33 -6.92
N ARG A 40 -7.66 -13.36 -7.08
CA ARG A 40 -8.35 -14.43 -7.79
C ARG A 40 -7.98 -14.44 -9.27
N ASP A 41 -7.95 -13.27 -9.90
CA ASP A 41 -7.58 -13.13 -11.31
C ASP A 41 -6.09 -13.51 -11.56
N GLN A 42 -5.24 -13.37 -10.54
CA GLN A 42 -3.85 -13.88 -10.55
C GLN A 42 -3.71 -15.36 -10.21
N GLY A 43 -4.79 -16.04 -9.81
CA GLY A 43 -4.76 -17.43 -9.35
C GLY A 43 -4.11 -17.64 -7.97
N TRP A 44 -3.83 -16.57 -7.21
CA TRP A 44 -3.25 -16.64 -5.86
C TRP A 44 -4.26 -17.08 -4.80
N VAL A 45 -5.55 -16.91 -5.11
CA VAL A 45 -6.67 -17.19 -4.21
C VAL A 45 -7.67 -18.09 -4.92
N LYS A 46 -8.06 -19.21 -4.29
CA LYS A 46 -9.05 -20.14 -4.83
C LYS A 46 -10.49 -19.81 -4.43
N GLY A 47 -10.69 -18.97 -3.41
CA GLY A 47 -12.02 -18.64 -2.90
C GLY A 47 -12.04 -17.47 -1.89
N PRO A 48 -13.23 -17.01 -1.46
CA PRO A 48 -13.38 -15.81 -0.62
C PRO A 48 -12.75 -15.91 0.77
N ASN A 49 -12.52 -17.12 1.31
CA ASN A 49 -11.96 -17.36 2.64
C ASN A 49 -10.54 -17.94 2.59
N ASP A 50 -9.82 -17.69 1.51
CA ASP A 50 -8.47 -18.21 1.34
C ASP A 50 -7.50 -17.55 2.34
N MET A 51 -6.71 -18.39 3.01
CA MET A 51 -5.72 -17.97 4.01
C MET A 51 -4.69 -17.00 3.43
N PHE A 52 -4.51 -17.01 2.10
CA PHE A 52 -3.69 -16.02 1.41
C PHE A 52 -4.14 -14.59 1.71
N ILE A 53 -5.45 -14.29 1.68
CA ILE A 53 -5.95 -12.94 1.98
C ILE A 53 -5.68 -12.59 3.45
N GLU A 54 -5.79 -13.58 4.32
CA GLU A 54 -5.64 -13.38 5.76
C GLU A 54 -4.20 -13.11 6.19
N THR A 55 -3.22 -13.57 5.41
CA THR A 55 -1.78 -13.52 5.75
C THR A 55 -0.96 -12.59 4.85
N THR A 56 -1.46 -12.25 3.65
CA THR A 56 -0.72 -11.42 2.69
C THR A 56 -0.78 -9.95 3.09
N VAL A 57 0.41 -9.36 3.28
CA VAL A 57 0.58 -7.91 3.39
C VAL A 57 0.25 -7.27 2.06
N ARG A 58 -0.70 -6.34 2.09
CA ARG A 58 -1.19 -5.64 0.90
C ARG A 58 -1.60 -4.23 1.25
N GLY A 59 -1.84 -3.44 0.23
CA GLY A 59 -2.11 -2.05 0.45
C GLY A 59 -2.46 -1.31 -0.82
N PHE A 60 -2.46 0.01 -0.70
CA PHE A 60 -2.64 0.90 -1.81
C PHE A 60 -1.96 2.23 -1.59
N VAL A 61 -1.77 2.95 -2.68
CA VAL A 61 -1.32 4.33 -2.70
C VAL A 61 -2.41 5.15 -3.38
N ASP A 62 -2.80 6.25 -2.77
CA ASP A 62 -3.72 7.23 -3.36
C ASP A 62 -3.11 8.65 -3.24
N ALA A 63 -3.95 9.69 -3.20
CA ALA A 63 -3.49 11.07 -3.07
C ALA A 63 -3.04 11.44 -1.64
N ASP A 64 -3.49 10.69 -0.64
CA ASP A 64 -3.32 11.03 0.78
C ASP A 64 -2.13 10.30 1.40
N GLY A 65 -1.77 9.12 0.88
CA GLY A 65 -0.60 8.40 1.37
C GLY A 65 -0.42 6.97 0.86
N VAL A 66 0.52 6.29 1.50
CA VAL A 66 0.74 4.85 1.38
C VAL A 66 0.04 4.15 2.54
N TYR A 67 -0.85 3.20 2.21
CA TYR A 67 -1.61 2.43 3.18
C TYR A 67 -1.24 0.96 3.05
N PHE A 68 -0.89 0.29 4.15
CA PHE A 68 -0.64 -1.15 4.17
C PHE A 68 -1.36 -1.85 5.32
N TYR A 69 -1.70 -3.11 5.13
CA TYR A 69 -2.45 -3.92 6.10
C TYR A 69 -2.38 -5.41 5.74
N VAL A 70 -2.87 -6.23 6.66
CA VAL A 70 -3.09 -7.68 6.52
C VAL A 70 -4.50 -8.04 7.00
N GLY A 71 -5.00 -9.22 6.64
CA GLY A 71 -6.29 -9.71 7.13
C GLY A 71 -7.53 -9.09 6.49
N PHE A 72 -8.69 -9.72 6.66
CA PHE A 72 -9.99 -9.16 6.23
C PHE A 72 -10.43 -7.94 7.05
N ASP A 73 -9.88 -7.81 8.25
CA ASP A 73 -10.13 -6.74 9.20
C ASP A 73 -9.21 -5.52 9.02
N PHE A 74 -8.31 -5.57 8.03
CA PHE A 74 -7.35 -4.51 7.72
C PHE A 74 -6.45 -4.15 8.91
N ARG A 75 -5.96 -5.14 9.64
CA ARG A 75 -5.03 -4.91 10.76
C ARG A 75 -3.62 -4.60 10.28
N VAL A 76 -2.81 -4.14 11.23
CA VAL A 76 -1.36 -4.08 11.11
C VAL A 76 -0.75 -4.60 12.41
N ASP A 77 0.29 -5.43 12.28
CA ASP A 77 1.06 -5.99 13.37
C ASP A 77 2.56 -5.96 13.02
N GLU A 78 3.42 -6.34 13.97
CA GLU A 78 4.87 -6.32 13.77
C GLU A 78 5.35 -7.23 12.63
N THR A 79 4.63 -8.32 12.36
CA THR A 79 4.96 -9.22 11.25
C THR A 79 4.69 -8.52 9.92
N ALA A 80 3.54 -7.86 9.79
CA ALA A 80 3.21 -7.07 8.60
C ALA A 80 4.21 -5.92 8.40
N GLU A 81 4.61 -5.24 9.47
CA GLU A 81 5.63 -4.18 9.45
C GLU A 81 6.99 -4.69 8.95
N LYS A 82 7.48 -5.81 9.50
CA LYS A 82 8.75 -6.45 9.09
C LYS A 82 8.76 -6.87 7.63
N LEU A 83 7.62 -7.33 7.11
CA LEU A 83 7.48 -7.69 5.70
C LEU A 83 7.36 -6.46 4.81
N PHE A 84 6.68 -5.39 5.26
CA PHE A 84 6.41 -4.22 4.44
C PHE A 84 7.60 -3.28 4.26
N PHE A 85 8.25 -2.89 5.37
CA PHE A 85 9.24 -1.81 5.33
C PHE A 85 10.46 -2.07 4.41
N PRO A 86 10.97 -3.30 4.26
CA PRO A 86 12.02 -3.59 3.28
C PRO A 86 11.65 -3.21 1.84
N HIS A 87 10.36 -3.27 1.48
CA HIS A 87 9.85 -2.91 0.15
C HIS A 87 9.47 -1.45 -0.01
N LEU A 88 9.52 -0.64 1.05
CA LEU A 88 9.05 0.75 1.01
C LEU A 88 9.89 1.62 0.08
N GLY A 89 11.21 1.42 0.04
CA GLY A 89 12.10 2.10 -0.90
C GLY A 89 11.82 1.71 -2.35
N GLU A 90 11.57 0.41 -2.61
CA GLU A 90 11.17 -0.10 -3.93
C GLU A 90 9.84 0.52 -4.38
N LEU A 91 8.85 0.59 -3.49
CA LEU A 91 7.54 1.21 -3.74
C LEU A 91 7.69 2.68 -4.11
N LYS A 92 8.45 3.46 -3.32
CA LYS A 92 8.75 4.87 -3.58
C LYS A 92 9.34 5.06 -4.97
N LEU A 93 10.37 4.27 -5.32
CA LEU A 93 11.05 4.38 -6.61
C LEU A 93 10.14 4.05 -7.80
N LYS A 94 9.39 2.93 -7.71
CA LYS A 94 8.51 2.47 -8.80
C LYS A 94 7.35 3.44 -9.06
N LEU A 95 6.80 4.03 -8.01
CA LEU A 95 5.68 4.97 -8.12
C LEU A 95 6.11 6.44 -8.16
N ARG A 96 7.41 6.72 -8.03
CA ARG A 96 7.98 8.09 -7.98
C ARG A 96 7.31 8.95 -6.90
N LEU A 97 7.13 8.38 -5.72
CA LEU A 97 6.48 9.07 -4.59
C LEU A 97 7.40 10.15 -4.00
N PRO A 98 6.84 11.30 -3.57
CA PRO A 98 7.61 12.33 -2.87
C PRO A 98 8.05 11.87 -1.48
N ASP A 99 9.06 12.51 -0.92
CA ASP A 99 9.63 12.13 0.39
C ASP A 99 8.68 12.39 1.55
N GLU A 100 7.84 13.42 1.41
CA GLU A 100 6.84 13.87 2.36
C GLU A 100 5.53 13.06 2.28
N PHE A 101 5.50 11.97 1.51
CA PHE A 101 4.29 11.16 1.42
C PHE A 101 4.05 10.38 2.72
N PRO A 102 2.87 10.50 3.35
CA PRO A 102 2.58 9.80 4.60
C PRO A 102 2.51 8.27 4.43
N VAL A 103 2.89 7.56 5.49
CA VAL A 103 2.79 6.10 5.58
C VAL A 103 1.87 5.69 6.73
N TYR A 104 0.86 4.91 6.40
CA TYR A 104 -0.18 4.45 7.32
C TYR A 104 -0.28 2.93 7.34
N GLY A 105 -0.49 2.37 8.53
CA GLY A 105 -0.70 0.93 8.71
C GLY A 105 -2.06 0.64 9.35
N GLY A 106 -2.74 -0.33 8.78
CA GLY A 106 -4.05 -0.77 9.19
C GLY A 106 -5.13 0.27 8.91
N MET A 107 -6.37 -0.21 8.81
CA MET A 107 -7.55 0.63 8.64
C MET A 107 -8.63 0.22 9.63
N ILE A 108 -9.43 1.20 10.02
CA ILE A 108 -10.64 1.03 10.81
C ILE A 108 -11.80 1.20 9.84
N ARG A 109 -12.70 0.20 9.81
CA ARG A 109 -13.95 0.32 9.08
C ARG A 109 -14.80 1.34 9.81
N THR A 110 -15.00 2.50 9.20
CA THR A 110 -15.95 3.48 9.71
C THR A 110 -17.33 3.18 9.15
N GLU A 111 -18.38 3.64 9.83
CA GLU A 111 -19.76 3.55 9.33
C GLU A 111 -20.01 4.48 8.13
N GLN A 112 -19.08 5.41 7.84
CA GLN A 112 -19.18 6.34 6.73
C GLN A 112 -18.62 5.71 5.45
N PRO A 113 -19.43 5.53 4.41
CA PRO A 113 -18.97 5.00 3.13
C PRO A 113 -17.83 5.87 2.56
N GLY A 114 -16.69 5.25 2.28
CA GLY A 114 -15.54 5.91 1.64
C GLY A 114 -14.55 6.59 2.59
N LYS A 115 -14.82 6.64 3.91
CA LYS A 115 -13.86 7.15 4.89
C LYS A 115 -13.13 5.99 5.58
N PHE A 116 -11.81 5.93 5.41
CA PHE A 116 -10.95 4.98 6.11
C PHE A 116 -10.13 5.74 7.15
N GLU A 117 -10.36 5.44 8.43
CA GLU A 117 -9.45 5.87 9.48
C GLU A 117 -8.29 4.88 9.57
N THR A 118 -7.10 5.35 9.92
CA THR A 118 -5.90 4.50 9.98
C THR A 118 -5.62 4.09 11.41
N ARG A 119 -5.11 2.87 11.60
CA ARG A 119 -4.80 2.38 12.97
C ARG A 119 -3.47 2.94 13.47
N LYS A 120 -2.49 3.10 12.58
CA LYS A 120 -1.15 3.63 12.88
C LYS A 120 -0.69 4.59 11.78
N GLN A 121 0.03 5.63 12.18
CA GLN A 121 0.78 6.52 11.30
C GLN A 121 2.27 6.41 11.64
N TYR A 122 3.10 6.18 10.63
CA TYR A 122 4.54 5.96 10.81
C TYR A 122 5.40 7.18 10.48
N GLY A 123 4.80 8.22 9.92
CA GLY A 123 5.48 9.44 9.47
C GLY A 123 5.55 9.51 7.95
N PHE A 124 6.57 10.21 7.43
CA PHE A 124 6.79 10.40 6.01
C PHE A 124 7.72 9.35 5.41
N LEU A 125 7.59 9.09 4.11
CA LEU A 125 8.35 8.06 3.39
C LEU A 125 9.85 8.13 3.66
N ALA A 126 10.47 9.32 3.56
CA ALA A 126 11.91 9.47 3.78
C ALA A 126 12.34 9.01 5.18
N ASP A 127 11.60 9.41 6.21
CA ASP A 127 11.90 9.09 7.60
C ASP A 127 11.74 7.60 7.88
N VAL A 128 10.65 7.00 7.36
CA VAL A 128 10.37 5.58 7.54
C VAL A 128 11.41 4.74 6.80
N ILE A 129 11.76 5.09 5.56
CA ILE A 129 12.80 4.40 4.80
C ILE A 129 14.14 4.47 5.54
N LYS A 130 14.55 5.67 5.98
CA LYS A 130 15.79 5.84 6.74
C LYS A 130 15.81 5.04 8.03
N LYS A 131 14.70 4.95 8.75
CA LYS A 131 14.61 4.17 9.99
C LYS A 131 14.76 2.66 9.77
N HIS A 132 14.32 2.15 8.62
CA HIS A 132 14.18 0.71 8.38
C HIS A 132 15.15 0.14 7.33
N GLN A 133 15.97 0.97 6.68
CA GLN A 133 17.03 0.53 5.77
C GLN A 133 18.45 0.63 6.37
N VAL A 134 18.57 1.04 7.64
CA VAL A 134 19.83 0.96 8.39
C VAL A 134 19.91 -0.40 9.06
N GLN A 135 20.29 -1.42 8.29
CA GLN A 135 20.81 -2.71 8.78
C GLN A 135 21.95 -3.17 7.89
#